data_AF-A0A1H0WR01-F1
#
_entry.id   AF-A0A1H0WR01-F1
#
_cell.length_a   1.000
_cell.length_b   1.000
_cell.length_c   1.000
_cell.angle_alpha   90.00
_cell.angle_beta   90.00
_cell.angle_gamma   90.00
#
_symmetry.space_group_name_H-M   'P 1'
#
loop_
_entity.id
_entity.type
_entity.pdbx_description
1 polymer ?
#
loop_
_entity_poly.entity_id
_entity_poly.type
_entity_poly.pdbx_seq_one_letter_code
_entity_poly.pdbx_strand_id
1 'polypeptide(L)'
;MSMPTLLLALVQLAFLVAVLVMFYRHRSLKRRQDALVQQLKGVQYWRINVARPGFFRSWLRLLPFEGKGVLIAEGDDAVRMKGFWNQEGRPFDVPIDLRHSRAEWLGNRNMRAGNLYWAQLETPRGTIVFSADTGMNALQSREALSDIFRAVFPEHELTEAQTRDFALEKNPRSVLAMALFFGLLFFALIDTFAISRFELTDAQIGRILRHPLTWAGTLVAAAAAYLLAYRHLLGGEVPARESHVLALMLVAVMAGSALPLAKRLDQVLAQAPSRNYDYRVTGTARLEPVDATLGLPAMRFPRAKEYWEQFPAGSVYQIPYLRGPMGLWQLDHAAFDAPLRAFYEKR
;
A
#
# COMPACT_ATOMS: atom_id res chain seq x y z
N MET A 1 -19.00 13.44 -21.81
CA MET A 1 -18.22 12.86 -20.69
C MET A 1 -19.17 12.55 -19.56
N SER A 2 -19.15 11.32 -19.03
CA SER A 2 -19.94 10.98 -17.84
C SER A 2 -19.34 11.70 -16.62
N MET A 3 -20.18 12.14 -15.67
CA MET A 3 -19.76 12.80 -14.43
C MET A 3 -18.54 12.15 -13.72
N PRO A 4 -18.39 10.81 -13.63
CA PRO A 4 -17.19 10.19 -13.04
C PRO A 4 -15.90 10.46 -13.83
N THR A 5 -15.96 10.60 -15.16
CA THR A 5 -14.76 10.89 -15.98
C THR A 5 -14.25 12.31 -15.75
N LEU A 6 -15.14 13.29 -15.54
CA LEU A 6 -14.76 14.66 -15.21
C LEU A 6 -14.11 14.74 -13.82
N LEU A 7 -14.70 14.07 -12.82
CA LEU A 7 -14.16 14.04 -11.46
C LEU A 7 -12.76 13.41 -11.44
N LEU A 8 -12.57 12.29 -12.13
CA LEU A 8 -11.26 11.63 -12.24
C LEU A 8 -10.22 12.56 -12.90
N ALA A 9 -10.59 13.24 -13.98
CA ALA A 9 -9.71 14.19 -14.66
C ALA A 9 -9.31 15.37 -13.75
N LEU A 10 -10.24 15.90 -12.96
CA LEU A 10 -9.96 16.97 -12.00
C LEU A 10 -9.01 16.50 -10.88
N VAL A 11 -9.21 15.28 -10.37
CA VAL A 11 -8.31 14.68 -9.36
C VAL A 11 -6.91 14.48 -9.94
N GLN A 12 -6.79 13.98 -11.17
CA GLN A 12 -5.51 13.81 -11.86
C GLN A 12 -4.82 15.16 -12.11
N LEU A 13 -5.57 16.19 -12.54
CA LEU A 13 -5.03 17.53 -12.73
C LEU A 13 -4.53 18.14 -11.42
N ALA A 14 -5.31 18.03 -10.34
CA ALA A 14 -4.92 18.50 -9.02
C ALA A 14 -3.63 17.79 -8.54
N PHE A 15 -3.53 16.48 -8.75
CA PHE A 15 -2.33 15.71 -8.44
C PHE A 15 -1.12 16.18 -9.28
N LEU A 16 -1.29 16.39 -10.58
CA LEU A 16 -0.22 16.88 -11.46
C LEU A 16 0.27 18.27 -11.03
N VAL A 17 -0.65 19.18 -10.71
CA VAL A 17 -0.32 20.51 -10.19
C VAL A 17 0.46 20.42 -8.88
N ALA A 18 0.05 19.54 -7.96
CA ALA A 18 0.77 19.32 -6.71
C ALA A 18 2.22 18.82 -6.95
N VAL A 19 2.40 17.86 -7.86
CA VAL A 19 3.72 17.34 -8.25
C VAL A 19 4.59 18.44 -8.87
N LEU A 20 4.03 19.26 -9.76
CA LEU A 20 4.75 20.38 -10.37
C LEU A 20 5.17 21.42 -9.33
N VAL A 21 4.26 21.81 -8.43
CA VAL A 21 4.57 22.75 -7.33
C VAL A 21 5.67 22.19 -6.44
N MET A 22 5.63 20.90 -6.09
CA MET A 22 6.69 20.23 -5.33
C MET A 22 8.03 20.27 -6.07
N PHE A 23 8.04 19.96 -7.37
CA PHE A 23 9.24 19.96 -8.20
C PHE A 23 9.90 21.36 -8.24
N TYR A 24 9.12 22.41 -8.51
CA TYR A 24 9.63 23.78 -8.55
C TYR A 24 10.16 24.24 -7.18
N ARG A 25 9.44 23.95 -6.09
CA ARG A 25 9.90 24.27 -4.72
C ARG A 25 11.20 23.56 -4.37
N HIS A 26 11.29 22.27 -4.67
CA HIS A 26 12.49 21.47 -4.42
C HIS A 26 13.70 22.01 -5.22
N ARG A 27 13.51 22.30 -6.51
CA ARG A 27 14.57 22.86 -7.37
C ARG A 27 15.04 24.24 -6.90
N SER A 28 14.12 25.09 -6.46
CA SER A 28 14.44 26.41 -5.91
C SER A 28 15.30 26.30 -4.65
N LEU A 29 14.91 25.46 -3.69
CA LEU A 29 15.69 25.24 -2.47
C LEU A 29 17.08 24.65 -2.75
N LYS A 30 17.17 23.69 -3.68
CA LYS A 30 18.45 23.09 -4.06
C LYS A 30 19.41 24.14 -4.63
N ARG A 31 18.94 25.00 -5.54
CA ARG A 31 19.75 26.11 -6.08
C ARG A 31 20.29 27.04 -4.99
N ARG A 32 19.47 27.36 -3.98
CA ARG A 32 19.88 28.23 -2.88
C ARG A 32 20.92 27.57 -1.96
N GLN A 33 20.76 26.27 -1.68
CA GLN A 33 21.75 25.50 -0.94
C GLN A 33 23.07 25.38 -1.73
N ASP A 34 23.00 25.14 -3.05
CA ASP A 34 24.19 25.11 -3.90
C ASP A 34 24.94 26.45 -3.87
N ALA A 35 24.22 27.58 -3.88
CA ALA A 35 24.81 28.91 -3.74
C ALA A 35 25.49 29.13 -2.37
N LEU A 36 24.91 28.62 -1.27
CA LEU A 36 25.56 28.65 0.06
C LEU A 36 26.86 27.86 0.07
N VAL A 37 26.83 26.66 -0.50
CA VAL A 37 27.98 25.75 -0.54
C VAL A 37 29.16 26.35 -1.32
N GLN A 38 28.89 27.08 -2.40
CA GLN A 38 29.93 27.76 -3.19
C GLN A 38 30.77 28.76 -2.37
N GLN A 39 30.21 29.30 -1.29
CA GLN A 39 30.88 30.26 -0.40
C GLN A 39 31.74 29.58 0.68
N LEU A 40 31.65 28.26 0.85
CA LEU A 40 32.28 27.50 1.95
C LEU A 40 33.55 26.75 1.52
N LYS A 41 34.30 27.30 0.56
CA LYS A 41 35.53 26.65 0.07
C LYS A 41 36.56 26.51 1.19
N GLY A 42 37.05 25.28 1.40
CA GLY A 42 38.06 24.98 2.42
C GLY A 42 37.51 24.78 3.83
N VAL A 43 36.19 24.85 4.02
CA VAL A 43 35.53 24.59 5.31
C VAL A 43 34.83 23.24 5.25
N GLN A 44 34.91 22.46 6.33
CA GLN A 44 34.17 21.21 6.43
C GLN A 44 32.68 21.52 6.68
N TYR A 45 31.82 20.98 5.82
CA TYR A 45 30.37 21.17 5.92
C TYR A 45 29.62 19.92 5.47
N TRP A 46 28.36 19.81 5.92
CA TRP A 46 27.41 18.79 5.52
C TRP A 46 26.13 19.44 5.01
N ARG A 47 25.62 18.96 3.89
CA ARG A 47 24.30 19.39 3.40
C ARG A 47 23.21 18.74 4.23
N ILE A 48 22.25 19.53 4.71
CA ILE A 48 21.18 19.06 5.58
C ILE A 48 19.81 19.55 5.10
N ASN A 49 18.78 18.78 5.40
CA ASN A 49 17.40 19.25 5.44
C ASN A 49 17.03 19.58 6.89
N VAL A 50 16.18 20.59 7.08
CA VAL A 50 15.77 21.05 8.42
C VAL A 50 14.25 21.15 8.54
N ALA A 51 13.76 20.99 9.75
CA ALA A 51 12.36 21.19 10.10
C ALA A 51 12.23 21.73 11.53
N ARG A 52 11.32 22.68 11.74
CA ARG A 52 10.92 23.05 13.09
C ARG A 52 10.12 21.90 13.73
N PRO A 53 10.18 21.69 15.06
CA PRO A 53 9.45 20.61 15.73
C PRO A 53 7.93 20.63 15.47
N GLY A 54 7.34 21.81 15.30
CA GLY A 54 5.92 21.95 14.93
C GLY A 54 5.65 21.44 13.51
N PHE A 55 6.48 21.83 12.54
CA PHE A 55 6.41 21.30 11.18
C PHE A 55 6.63 19.79 11.18
N PHE A 56 7.67 19.30 11.88
CA PHE A 56 8.00 17.87 11.98
C PHE A 56 6.90 17.01 12.62
N ARG A 57 5.95 17.61 13.34
CA ARG A 57 4.78 16.91 13.90
C ARG A 57 3.52 16.99 13.02
N SER A 58 3.44 17.91 12.06
CA SER A 58 2.27 18.11 11.20
C SER A 58 1.96 16.90 10.32
N TRP A 59 0.69 16.60 10.07
CA TRP A 59 0.29 15.47 9.20
C TRP A 59 0.21 15.86 7.71
N LEU A 60 -0.15 17.12 7.43
CA LEU A 60 -0.35 17.63 6.07
C LEU A 60 0.90 18.38 5.61
N ARG A 61 1.76 17.68 4.86
CA ARG A 61 2.99 18.25 4.31
C ARG A 61 3.23 17.73 2.90
N LEU A 62 3.61 18.64 2.00
CA LEU A 62 3.99 18.30 0.62
C LEU A 62 5.44 17.79 0.53
N LEU A 63 6.32 18.25 1.43
CA LEU A 63 7.72 17.81 1.53
C LEU A 63 8.01 17.34 2.94
N PRO A 64 8.90 16.34 3.13
CA PRO A 64 9.24 15.83 4.46
C PRO A 64 10.00 16.87 5.31
N PHE A 65 10.62 17.87 4.67
CA PHE A 65 11.39 18.93 5.32
C PHE A 65 10.79 20.33 5.08
N GLU A 66 11.10 21.24 6.00
CA GLU A 66 10.64 22.63 5.96
C GLU A 66 11.67 23.56 5.30
N GLY A 67 12.95 23.20 5.33
CA GLY A 67 14.04 23.98 4.76
C GLY A 67 15.23 23.12 4.34
N LYS A 68 16.14 23.75 3.60
CA LYS A 68 17.44 23.18 3.23
C LYS A 68 18.55 24.09 3.75
N GLY A 69 19.65 23.48 4.17
CA GLY A 69 20.79 24.21 4.68
C GLY A 69 22.07 23.40 4.63
N VAL A 70 23.05 23.90 5.36
CA VAL A 70 24.36 23.33 5.61
C VAL A 70 24.67 23.40 7.09
N LEU A 71 25.27 22.34 7.62
CA LEU A 71 25.91 22.31 8.91
C LEU A 71 27.40 22.54 8.67
N ILE A 72 27.98 23.53 9.32
CA ILE A 72 29.36 23.98 9.11
C ILE A 72 30.13 23.71 10.40
N ALA A 73 31.27 23.05 10.32
CA ALA A 73 32.17 22.88 11.46
C ALA A 73 32.86 24.22 11.77
N GLU A 74 32.74 24.70 13.00
CA GLU A 74 33.39 25.93 13.50
C GLU A 74 34.32 25.58 14.68
N GLY A 75 35.31 24.72 14.42
CA GLY A 75 36.19 24.16 15.46
C GLY A 75 35.63 22.88 16.08
N ASP A 76 36.22 22.44 17.19
CA ASP A 76 35.94 21.14 17.79
C ASP A 76 34.62 21.10 18.59
N ASP A 77 34.22 22.24 19.16
CA ASP A 77 33.08 22.35 20.09
C ASP A 77 31.93 23.21 19.55
N ALA A 78 32.02 23.69 18.32
CA ALA A 78 31.00 24.56 17.75
C ALA A 78 30.68 24.20 16.30
N VAL A 79 29.39 24.31 15.97
CA VAL A 79 28.90 24.19 14.60
C VAL A 79 27.94 25.33 14.29
N ARG A 80 27.86 25.71 13.03
CA ARG A 80 26.90 26.71 12.55
C ARG A 80 25.96 26.08 11.54
N MET A 81 24.65 26.27 11.76
CA MET A 81 23.62 25.83 10.84
C MET A 81 23.13 27.01 10.02
N LYS A 82 23.31 26.96 8.69
CA LYS A 82 22.93 28.04 7.77
C LYS A 82 22.05 27.52 6.64
N GLY A 83 20.98 28.22 6.28
CA GLY A 83 20.08 27.73 5.24
C GLY A 83 18.90 28.63 4.94
N PHE A 84 17.86 28.05 4.31
CA PHE A 84 16.62 28.74 3.94
C PHE A 84 15.38 27.91 4.24
N TRP A 85 14.33 28.57 4.75
CA TRP A 85 12.99 27.99 4.91
C TRP A 85 12.21 28.02 3.59
N ASN A 86 11.43 26.96 3.30
CA ASN A 86 10.70 26.78 2.05
C ASN A 86 9.54 27.76 1.87
N GLN A 87 8.70 27.94 2.90
CA GLN A 87 7.47 28.74 2.76
C GLN A 87 7.77 30.24 2.61
N GLU A 88 8.82 30.74 3.26
CA GLU A 88 9.08 32.19 3.34
C GLU A 88 10.37 32.58 2.59
N GLY A 89 11.17 31.61 2.17
CA GLY A 89 12.50 31.86 1.61
C GLY A 89 13.48 32.53 2.57
N ARG A 90 13.09 32.71 3.85
CA ARG A 90 13.87 33.42 4.85
C ARG A 90 15.15 32.64 5.14
N PRO A 91 16.31 33.30 5.09
CA PRO A 91 17.55 32.69 5.53
C PRO A 91 17.50 32.44 7.04
N PHE A 92 18.21 31.43 7.49
CA PHE A 92 18.52 31.23 8.90
C PHE A 92 20.02 31.01 9.06
N ASP A 93 20.56 31.48 10.18
CA ASP A 93 21.96 31.32 10.59
C ASP A 93 21.97 31.15 12.11
N VAL A 94 22.29 29.94 12.56
CA VAL A 94 22.19 29.52 13.95
C VAL A 94 23.55 28.96 14.39
N PRO A 95 24.33 29.70 15.18
CA PRO A 95 25.50 29.13 15.86
C PRO A 95 25.03 28.19 16.98
N ILE A 96 25.71 27.06 17.11
CA ILE A 96 25.42 25.97 18.03
C ILE A 96 26.70 25.66 18.79
N ASP A 97 26.64 25.81 20.11
CA ASP A 97 27.67 25.32 21.02
C ASP A 97 27.34 23.87 21.38
N LEU A 98 28.22 22.94 20.99
CA LEU A 98 28.02 21.50 21.18
C LEU A 98 28.04 21.12 22.66
N ARG A 99 28.79 21.84 23.51
CA ARG A 99 28.90 21.55 24.95
C ARG A 99 27.60 21.78 25.71
N HIS A 100 26.75 22.66 25.18
CA HIS A 100 25.45 23.01 25.76
C HIS A 100 24.28 22.48 24.91
N SER A 101 24.55 21.59 23.97
CA SER A 101 23.54 21.04 23.06
C SER A 101 23.51 19.52 23.16
N ARG A 102 22.33 18.94 22.89
CA ARG A 102 22.14 17.49 22.90
C ARG A 102 21.61 17.03 21.55
N ALA A 103 22.31 16.08 20.93
CA ALA A 103 21.84 15.39 19.73
C ALA A 103 21.13 14.07 20.09
N GLU A 104 20.02 13.80 19.43
CA GLU A 104 19.28 12.54 19.54
C GLU A 104 18.96 12.01 18.14
N TRP A 105 19.24 10.73 17.92
CA TRP A 105 18.86 10.04 16.69
C TRP A 105 17.38 9.63 16.72
N LEU A 106 16.56 10.21 15.84
CA LEU A 106 15.14 9.86 15.73
C LEU A 106 14.89 8.71 14.73
N GLY A 107 15.74 8.61 13.70
CA GLY A 107 15.63 7.62 12.63
C GLY A 107 14.45 7.84 11.68
N ASN A 108 14.01 6.79 10.98
CA ASN A 108 12.86 6.78 10.07
C ASN A 108 11.70 5.91 10.64
N ARG A 109 11.17 6.34 11.79
CA ARG A 109 10.20 5.56 12.58
C ARG A 109 8.73 5.95 12.38
N ASN A 110 8.45 6.89 11.49
CA ASN A 110 7.08 7.35 11.25
C ASN A 110 6.90 7.80 9.80
N MET A 111 5.66 7.77 9.28
CA MET A 111 5.39 8.24 7.91
C MET A 111 5.76 9.72 7.70
N ARG A 112 5.86 10.49 8.79
CA ARG A 112 6.20 11.93 8.75
C ARG A 112 7.67 12.17 8.40
N ALA A 113 8.54 11.20 8.68
CA ALA A 113 9.95 11.21 8.34
C ALA A 113 10.18 11.03 6.83
N GLY A 114 9.18 10.50 6.12
CA GLY A 114 9.25 10.22 4.69
C GLY A 114 10.35 9.20 4.37
N ASN A 115 11.21 9.54 3.41
CA ASN A 115 12.36 8.72 3.04
C ASN A 115 13.65 9.12 3.79
N LEU A 116 13.58 9.98 4.81
CA LEU A 116 14.77 10.54 5.44
C LEU A 116 14.93 10.01 6.87
N TYR A 117 16.17 9.78 7.27
CA TYR A 117 16.53 9.56 8.66
C TYR A 117 16.72 10.91 9.32
N TRP A 118 16.12 11.10 10.49
CA TRP A 118 16.13 12.37 11.20
C TRP A 118 16.88 12.27 12.52
N ALA A 119 17.39 13.42 12.94
CA ALA A 119 17.95 13.67 14.25
C ALA A 119 17.35 14.95 14.84
N GLN A 120 17.28 14.99 16.16
CA GLN A 120 16.89 16.14 16.93
C GLN A 120 18.13 16.75 17.57
N LEU A 121 18.23 18.07 17.50
CA LEU A 121 19.25 18.85 18.18
C LEU A 121 18.55 19.80 19.14
N GLU A 122 18.77 19.59 20.44
CA GLU A 122 18.32 20.47 21.50
C GLU A 122 19.42 21.47 21.81
N THR A 123 19.11 22.77 21.70
CA THR A 123 20.03 23.86 21.99
C THR A 123 19.40 24.82 23.00
N PRO A 124 20.17 25.70 23.67
CA PRO A 124 19.62 26.73 24.55
C PRO A 124 18.64 27.68 23.85
N ARG A 125 18.73 27.80 22.52
CA ARG A 125 17.84 28.64 21.69
C ARG A 125 16.59 27.90 21.21
N GLY A 126 16.47 26.61 21.51
CA GLY A 126 15.36 25.75 21.13
C GLY A 126 15.79 24.51 20.35
N THR A 127 14.80 23.72 19.97
CA THR A 127 14.98 22.43 19.30
C THR A 127 14.88 22.57 17.78
N ILE A 128 15.81 21.95 17.06
CA ILE A 128 15.81 21.86 15.60
C ILE A 128 15.88 20.37 15.21
N VAL A 129 15.07 19.97 14.22
CA VAL A 129 15.14 18.62 13.67
C VAL A 129 15.84 18.71 12.32
N PHE A 130 16.82 17.85 12.07
CA PHE A 130 17.60 17.85 10.84
C PHE A 130 17.80 16.43 10.30
N SER A 131 18.09 16.34 9.01
CA SER A 131 18.48 15.11 8.31
C SER A 131 19.56 15.42 7.30
N ALA A 132 20.37 14.43 6.91
CA ALA A 132 21.31 14.61 5.81
C ALA A 132 20.57 14.84 4.50
N ASP A 133 21.12 15.70 3.63
CA ASP A 133 20.53 15.96 2.32
C ASP A 133 21.07 14.98 1.26
N THR A 134 20.31 13.90 1.06
CA THR A 134 20.60 12.85 0.08
C THR A 134 19.55 12.78 -1.02
N GLY A 135 18.84 13.90 -1.23
CA GLY A 135 17.70 13.95 -2.15
C GLY A 135 16.54 13.09 -1.64
N MET A 136 16.11 12.11 -2.44
CA MET A 136 14.97 11.23 -2.14
C MET A 136 15.39 9.80 -1.74
N ASN A 137 16.69 9.55 -1.55
CA ASN A 137 17.24 8.23 -1.31
C ASN A 137 17.41 7.94 0.21
N ALA A 138 16.64 6.98 0.71
CA ALA A 138 16.61 6.63 2.13
C ALA A 138 17.88 5.94 2.64
N LEU A 139 18.49 5.07 1.82
CA LEU A 139 19.70 4.34 2.21
C LEU A 139 20.85 5.33 2.45
N GLN A 140 21.09 6.21 1.48
CA GLN A 140 22.09 7.27 1.59
C GLN A 140 21.77 8.21 2.76
N SER A 141 20.49 8.49 3.03
CA SER A 141 20.12 9.38 4.15
C SER A 141 20.60 8.87 5.50
N ARG A 142 20.64 7.56 5.72
CA ARG A 142 21.07 7.00 7.01
C ARG A 142 22.58 7.07 7.16
N GLU A 143 23.32 6.61 6.16
CA GLU A 143 24.79 6.64 6.15
C GLU A 143 25.29 8.08 6.29
N ALA A 144 24.77 9.00 5.49
CA ALA A 144 25.16 10.40 5.56
C ALA A 144 24.80 11.06 6.91
N LEU A 145 23.70 10.66 7.55
CA LEU A 145 23.40 11.13 8.91
C LEU A 145 24.34 10.52 9.95
N SER A 146 24.68 9.23 9.82
CA SER A 146 25.68 8.57 10.67
C SER A 146 27.04 9.26 10.56
N ASP A 147 27.43 9.68 9.36
CA ASP A 147 28.70 10.38 9.14
C ASP A 147 28.70 11.76 9.81
N ILE A 148 27.56 12.48 9.78
CA ILE A 148 27.40 13.73 10.54
C ILE A 148 27.56 13.45 12.04
N PHE A 149 26.94 12.40 12.58
CA PHE A 149 27.05 12.06 14.00
C PHE A 149 28.48 11.72 14.41
N ARG A 150 29.17 10.87 13.63
CA ARG A 150 30.56 10.51 13.90
C ARG A 150 31.51 11.71 13.87
N ALA A 151 31.24 12.69 13.00
CA ALA A 151 32.11 13.84 12.84
C ALA A 151 31.79 15.00 13.79
N VAL A 152 30.51 15.24 14.10
CA VAL A 152 30.06 16.41 14.87
C VAL A 152 29.69 16.07 16.31
N PHE A 153 29.26 14.84 16.57
CA PHE A 153 28.80 14.40 17.88
C PHE A 153 29.55 13.13 18.31
N PRO A 154 30.88 13.17 18.44
CA PRO A 154 31.70 11.96 18.67
C PRO A 154 31.38 11.26 20.00
N GLU A 155 30.87 12.00 21.00
CA GLU A 155 30.42 11.46 22.28
C GLU A 155 29.13 10.63 22.18
N HIS A 156 28.40 10.75 21.06
CA HIS A 156 27.18 10.00 20.83
C HIS A 156 27.47 8.69 20.10
N GLU A 157 27.68 7.62 20.85
CA GLU A 157 27.86 6.28 20.28
C GLU A 157 26.59 5.81 19.57
N LEU A 158 26.70 5.66 18.24
CA LEU A 158 25.63 5.08 17.45
C LEU A 158 25.60 3.57 17.63
N THR A 159 24.44 3.05 18.00
CA THR A 159 24.19 1.60 18.08
C THR A 159 24.29 0.94 16.71
N GLU A 160 24.55 -0.37 16.66
CA GLU A 160 24.54 -1.15 15.41
C GLU A 160 23.20 -1.01 14.66
N ALA A 161 22.08 -0.94 15.37
CA ALA A 161 20.76 -0.76 14.76
C ALA A 161 20.61 0.58 14.03
N GLN A 162 21.34 1.62 14.43
CA GLN A 162 21.30 2.95 13.81
C GLN A 162 22.21 3.03 12.57
N THR A 163 23.21 2.14 12.47
CA THR A 163 24.23 2.19 11.41
C THR A 163 24.07 1.09 10.35
N ARG A 164 23.52 -0.08 10.70
CA ARG A 164 23.41 -1.24 9.82
C ARG A 164 22.28 -1.14 8.79
N ASP A 165 22.54 -1.57 7.56
CA ASP A 165 21.52 -1.70 6.50
C ASP A 165 20.31 -2.50 6.95
N PHE A 166 19.13 -1.88 6.81
CA PHE A 166 17.89 -2.59 7.05
C PHE A 166 17.64 -3.51 5.87
N ALA A 167 17.54 -4.81 6.18
CA ALA A 167 17.27 -5.85 5.21
C ALA A 167 15.97 -6.55 5.61
N LEU A 168 15.01 -6.58 4.69
CA LEU A 168 13.66 -7.11 4.93
C LEU A 168 13.70 -8.57 5.39
N GLU A 169 14.58 -9.36 4.77
CA GLU A 169 14.76 -10.78 5.01
C GLU A 169 15.37 -11.11 6.38
N LYS A 170 15.99 -10.12 7.05
CA LYS A 170 16.58 -10.31 8.38
C LYS A 170 15.61 -9.96 9.50
N ASN A 171 14.51 -9.25 9.20
CA ASN A 171 13.54 -8.86 10.20
C ASN A 171 12.38 -9.87 10.27
N PRO A 172 12.12 -10.52 11.42
CA PRO A 172 11.11 -11.56 11.52
C PRO A 172 9.69 -11.07 11.23
N ARG A 173 9.37 -9.79 11.51
CA ARG A 173 8.05 -9.22 11.22
C ARG A 173 7.86 -8.94 9.73
N SER A 174 8.91 -8.47 9.06
CA SER A 174 8.91 -8.32 7.59
C SER A 174 8.81 -9.68 6.90
N VAL A 175 9.55 -10.70 7.37
CA VAL A 175 9.46 -12.07 6.84
C VAL A 175 8.05 -12.64 7.02
N LEU A 176 7.43 -12.46 8.18
CA LEU A 176 6.04 -12.87 8.39
C LEU A 176 5.08 -12.19 7.40
N ALA A 177 5.21 -10.88 7.21
CA ALA A 177 4.40 -10.15 6.24
C ALA A 177 4.61 -10.67 4.80
N MET A 178 5.84 -10.95 4.41
CA MET A 178 6.14 -11.55 3.10
C MET A 178 5.57 -12.96 2.96
N ALA A 179 5.68 -13.79 3.99
CA ALA A 179 5.13 -15.14 4.00
C ALA A 179 3.61 -15.14 3.86
N LEU A 180 2.92 -14.26 4.60
CA LEU A 180 1.48 -14.08 4.47
C LEU A 180 1.10 -13.57 3.07
N PHE A 181 1.87 -12.62 2.53
CA PHE A 181 1.64 -12.11 1.18
C PHE A 181 1.70 -13.22 0.14
N PHE A 182 2.80 -13.97 0.10
CA PHE A 182 2.98 -15.05 -0.87
C PHE A 182 1.99 -16.20 -0.63
N GLY A 183 1.73 -16.55 0.63
CA GLY A 183 0.74 -17.58 0.98
C GLY A 183 -0.65 -17.25 0.45
N LEU A 184 -1.13 -16.01 0.66
CA LEU A 184 -2.42 -15.55 0.15
C LEU A 184 -2.44 -15.43 -1.37
N LEU A 185 -1.33 -14.97 -1.97
CA LEU A 185 -1.21 -14.83 -3.42
C LEU A 185 -1.29 -16.21 -4.09
N PHE A 186 -0.48 -17.17 -3.63
CA PHE A 186 -0.48 -18.52 -4.16
C PHE A 186 -1.81 -19.22 -3.90
N PHE A 187 -2.41 -19.05 -2.72
CA PHE A 187 -3.74 -19.54 -2.44
C PHE A 187 -4.76 -19.01 -3.45
N ALA A 188 -4.80 -17.69 -3.69
CA ALA A 188 -5.74 -17.09 -4.63
C ALA A 188 -5.51 -17.60 -6.07
N LEU A 189 -4.26 -17.69 -6.51
CA LEU A 189 -3.91 -18.18 -7.86
C LEU A 189 -4.29 -19.66 -8.04
N ILE A 190 -3.92 -20.52 -7.08
CA ILE A 190 -4.22 -21.95 -7.12
C ILE A 190 -5.73 -22.17 -7.07
N ASP A 191 -6.45 -21.45 -6.22
CA ASP A 191 -7.91 -21.58 -6.14
C ASP A 191 -8.58 -21.21 -7.45
N THR A 192 -8.16 -20.10 -8.05
CA THR A 192 -8.75 -19.55 -9.27
C THR A 192 -8.47 -20.45 -10.48
N PHE A 193 -7.24 -20.96 -10.62
CA PHE A 193 -6.81 -21.61 -11.86
C PHE A 193 -6.72 -23.13 -11.80
N ALA A 194 -6.53 -23.75 -10.63
CA ALA A 194 -6.23 -25.18 -10.54
C ALA A 194 -7.30 -26.01 -9.82
N ILE A 195 -7.96 -25.48 -8.79
CA ILE A 195 -8.82 -26.27 -7.87
C ILE A 195 -10.31 -25.93 -8.03
N SER A 196 -10.71 -25.03 -8.93
CA SER A 196 -12.09 -24.54 -8.99
C SER A 196 -13.09 -25.51 -9.66
N ARG A 197 -13.41 -26.63 -9.00
CA ARG A 197 -14.59 -27.46 -9.33
C ARG A 197 -15.90 -26.69 -9.13
N PHE A 198 -15.92 -25.77 -8.18
CA PHE A 198 -17.08 -24.98 -7.82
C PHE A 198 -16.87 -23.53 -8.22
N GLU A 199 -17.75 -22.97 -9.05
CA GLU A 199 -17.61 -21.61 -9.58
C GLU A 199 -18.78 -20.71 -9.17
N LEU A 200 -18.47 -19.44 -8.91
CA LEU A 200 -19.50 -18.42 -8.73
C LEU A 200 -19.86 -17.85 -10.11
N THR A 201 -21.14 -17.85 -10.45
CA THR A 201 -21.60 -17.26 -11.72
C THR A 201 -21.25 -15.77 -11.82
N ASP A 202 -20.98 -15.29 -13.05
CA ASP A 202 -20.74 -13.86 -13.34
C ASP A 202 -21.83 -12.93 -12.81
N ALA A 203 -23.10 -13.37 -12.87
CA ALA A 203 -24.23 -12.59 -12.38
C ALA A 203 -24.13 -12.32 -10.87
N GLN A 204 -23.72 -13.33 -10.10
CA GLN A 204 -23.53 -13.21 -8.65
C GLN A 204 -22.30 -12.37 -8.31
N ILE A 205 -21.17 -12.56 -9.01
CA ILE A 205 -19.97 -11.73 -8.84
C ILE A 205 -20.31 -10.27 -9.14
N GLY A 206 -21.00 -10.00 -10.24
CA GLY A 206 -21.47 -8.66 -10.60
C GLY A 206 -22.41 -8.05 -9.57
N ARG A 207 -23.31 -8.84 -8.97
CA ARG A 207 -24.18 -8.39 -7.87
C ARG A 207 -23.37 -7.99 -6.63
N ILE A 208 -22.40 -8.81 -6.23
CA ILE A 208 -21.52 -8.53 -5.09
C ILE A 208 -20.73 -7.24 -5.31
N LEU A 209 -20.14 -7.08 -6.50
CA LEU A 209 -19.32 -5.91 -6.86
C LEU A 209 -20.13 -4.63 -7.06
N ARG A 210 -21.43 -4.70 -7.36
CA ARG A 210 -22.30 -3.52 -7.46
C ARG A 210 -22.93 -3.12 -6.13
N HIS A 211 -22.87 -3.99 -5.12
CA HIS A 211 -23.50 -3.73 -3.83
C HIS A 211 -22.68 -2.69 -3.03
N PRO A 212 -23.28 -1.57 -2.60
CA PRO A 212 -22.53 -0.50 -1.93
C PRO A 212 -21.91 -0.95 -0.59
N LEU A 213 -22.59 -1.83 0.16
CA LEU A 213 -22.05 -2.38 1.40
C LEU A 213 -20.79 -3.24 1.17
N THR A 214 -20.62 -3.85 -0.01
CA THR A 214 -19.40 -4.61 -0.32
C THR A 214 -18.22 -3.66 -0.37
N TRP A 215 -18.35 -2.50 -1.02
CA TRP A 215 -17.27 -1.50 -1.08
C TRP A 215 -17.03 -0.83 0.27
N ALA A 216 -18.09 -0.47 0.99
CA ALA A 216 -17.96 0.11 2.32
C ALA A 216 -17.25 -0.87 3.28
N GLY A 217 -17.67 -2.14 3.31
CA GLY A 217 -17.04 -3.18 4.11
C GLY A 217 -15.60 -3.46 3.69
N THR A 218 -15.32 -3.50 2.38
CA THR A 218 -13.96 -3.69 1.85
C THR A 218 -13.05 -2.54 2.25
N LEU A 219 -13.51 -1.29 2.18
CA LEU A 219 -12.72 -0.12 2.59
C LEU A 219 -12.43 -0.14 4.09
N VAL A 220 -13.42 -0.45 4.92
CA VAL A 220 -13.23 -0.56 6.38
C VAL A 220 -12.26 -1.69 6.72
N ALA A 221 -12.43 -2.87 6.13
CA ALA A 221 -11.54 -4.00 6.34
C ALA A 221 -10.11 -3.72 5.84
N ALA A 222 -9.97 -3.10 4.67
CA ALA A 222 -8.69 -2.70 4.11
C ALA A 222 -7.97 -1.68 5.00
N ALA A 223 -8.68 -0.67 5.50
CA ALA A 223 -8.12 0.32 6.41
C ALA A 223 -7.68 -0.32 7.74
N ALA A 224 -8.50 -1.20 8.31
CA ALA A 224 -8.15 -1.92 9.53
C ALA A 224 -6.93 -2.84 9.33
N ALA A 225 -6.91 -3.64 8.25
CA ALA A 225 -5.80 -4.52 7.91
C ALA A 225 -4.51 -3.74 7.66
N TYR A 226 -4.59 -2.62 6.91
CA TYR A 226 -3.47 -1.72 6.69
C TYR A 226 -2.90 -1.20 8.01
N LEU A 227 -3.75 -0.67 8.90
CA LEU A 227 -3.32 -0.09 10.17
C LEU A 227 -2.69 -1.15 11.09
N LEU A 228 -3.27 -2.35 11.14
CA LEU A 228 -2.73 -3.45 11.93
C LEU A 228 -1.38 -3.92 11.40
N ALA A 229 -1.26 -4.17 10.10
CA ALA A 229 -0.01 -4.58 9.46
C ALA A 229 1.07 -3.50 9.63
N TYR A 230 0.72 -2.24 9.38
CA TYR A 230 1.63 -1.11 9.51
C TYR A 230 2.13 -0.94 10.95
N ARG A 231 1.24 -1.01 11.95
CA ARG A 231 1.63 -0.94 13.37
C ARG A 231 2.49 -2.15 13.78
N HIS A 232 2.16 -3.34 13.30
CA HIS A 232 2.94 -4.55 13.55
C HIS A 232 4.38 -4.41 13.05
N LEU A 233 4.56 -3.93 11.81
CA LEU A 233 5.86 -3.71 11.19
C LEU A 233 6.67 -2.62 11.91
N LEU A 234 6.05 -1.48 12.21
CA LEU A 234 6.72 -0.41 12.98
C LEU A 234 7.18 -0.86 14.35
N GLY A 235 6.39 -1.68 15.06
CA GLY A 235 6.80 -2.21 16.36
C GLY A 235 7.97 -3.19 16.28
N GLY A 236 8.35 -3.66 15.08
CA GLY A 236 9.53 -4.48 14.83
C GLY A 236 10.68 -3.66 14.26
N GLU A 237 10.62 -2.33 14.38
CA GLU A 237 11.62 -1.37 13.89
C GLU A 237 11.84 -1.42 12.37
N VAL A 238 10.86 -1.95 11.62
CA VAL A 238 10.84 -1.86 10.15
C VAL A 238 10.69 -0.38 9.77
N PRO A 239 11.52 0.17 8.87
CA PRO A 239 11.41 1.57 8.53
C PRO A 239 10.05 1.88 7.88
N ALA A 240 9.59 3.12 8.05
CA ALA A 240 8.20 3.48 7.79
C ALA A 240 7.77 3.26 6.33
N ARG A 241 8.69 3.43 5.37
CA ARG A 241 8.41 3.27 3.95
C ARG A 241 8.20 1.80 3.59
N GLU A 242 9.12 0.94 4.02
CA GLU A 242 9.06 -0.51 3.85
C GLU A 242 7.79 -1.04 4.49
N SER A 243 7.48 -0.55 5.69
CA SER A 243 6.22 -0.86 6.39
C SER A 243 4.99 -0.48 5.58
N HIS A 244 4.99 0.70 4.95
CA HIS A 244 3.89 1.17 4.11
C HIS A 244 3.70 0.28 2.88
N VAL A 245 4.78 0.00 2.15
CA VAL A 245 4.75 -0.84 0.93
C VAL A 245 4.28 -2.24 1.26
N LEU A 246 4.83 -2.88 2.29
CA LEU A 246 4.43 -4.23 2.70
C LEU A 246 2.97 -4.27 3.17
N ALA A 247 2.52 -3.29 3.95
CA ALA A 247 1.13 -3.22 4.40
C ALA A 247 0.17 -3.06 3.21
N LEU A 248 0.49 -2.22 2.22
CA LEU A 248 -0.31 -2.09 1.00
C LEU A 248 -0.33 -3.36 0.17
N MET A 249 0.82 -4.02 -0.02
CA MET A 249 0.89 -5.31 -0.73
C MET A 249 0.02 -6.38 -0.04
N LEU A 250 0.07 -6.44 1.29
CA LEU A 250 -0.76 -7.35 2.08
C LEU A 250 -2.26 -7.05 1.92
N VAL A 251 -2.66 -5.79 2.00
CA VAL A 251 -4.08 -5.40 1.81
C VAL A 251 -4.55 -5.73 0.40
N ALA A 252 -3.73 -5.47 -0.61
CA ALA A 252 -4.05 -5.77 -2.00
C ALA A 252 -4.25 -7.28 -2.22
N VAL A 253 -3.35 -8.13 -1.69
CA VAL A 253 -3.51 -9.58 -1.82
C VAL A 253 -4.67 -10.11 -0.99
N MET A 254 -4.92 -9.57 0.21
CA MET A 254 -6.09 -9.91 1.03
C MET A 254 -7.39 -9.63 0.29
N ALA A 255 -7.48 -8.47 -0.37
CA ALA A 255 -8.64 -8.11 -1.20
C ALA A 255 -8.79 -9.06 -2.40
N GLY A 256 -7.69 -9.40 -3.08
CA GLY A 256 -7.69 -10.36 -4.19
C GLY A 256 -8.04 -11.80 -3.76
N SER A 257 -7.65 -12.20 -2.55
CA SER A 257 -7.93 -13.53 -2.00
C SER A 257 -9.28 -13.63 -1.28
N ALA A 258 -9.98 -12.50 -1.07
CA ALA A 258 -11.20 -12.47 -0.25
C ALA A 258 -12.31 -13.35 -0.83
N LEU A 259 -12.53 -13.30 -2.15
CA LEU A 259 -13.56 -14.10 -2.80
C LEU A 259 -13.21 -15.60 -2.84
N PRO A 260 -11.99 -16.01 -3.25
CA PRO A 260 -11.53 -17.41 -3.08
C PRO A 260 -11.69 -17.94 -1.66
N LEU A 261 -11.31 -17.13 -0.66
CA LEU A 261 -11.40 -17.52 0.75
C LEU A 261 -12.86 -17.69 1.18
N ALA A 262 -13.73 -16.72 0.88
CA ALA A 262 -15.15 -16.78 1.18
C ALA A 262 -15.82 -18.00 0.52
N LYS A 263 -15.48 -18.28 -0.75
CA LYS A 263 -15.96 -19.47 -1.48
C LYS A 263 -15.59 -20.76 -0.74
N ARG A 264 -14.33 -20.91 -0.30
CA ARG A 264 -13.87 -22.11 0.41
C ARG A 264 -14.44 -22.24 1.80
N LEU A 265 -14.55 -21.15 2.56
CA LEU A 265 -15.21 -21.18 3.86
C LEU A 265 -16.68 -21.57 3.72
N ASP A 266 -17.39 -21.03 2.72
CA ASP A 266 -18.77 -21.39 2.45
C ASP A 266 -18.94 -22.87 2.07
N GLN A 267 -17.99 -23.43 1.30
CA GLN A 267 -17.96 -24.87 0.98
C GLN A 267 -17.73 -25.73 2.21
N VAL A 268 -16.72 -25.41 3.02
CA VAL A 268 -16.36 -26.19 4.22
C VAL A 268 -17.51 -26.17 5.24
N LEU A 269 -18.24 -25.06 5.32
CA LEU A 269 -19.38 -24.90 6.23
C LEU A 269 -20.71 -25.41 5.64
N ALA A 270 -20.74 -25.79 4.37
CA ALA A 270 -21.94 -26.35 3.75
C ALA A 270 -22.23 -27.74 4.35
N GLN A 271 -23.38 -27.87 5.01
CA GLN A 271 -23.77 -29.12 5.70
C GLN A 271 -24.34 -30.18 4.75
N ALA A 272 -24.65 -29.82 3.51
CA ALA A 272 -25.27 -30.69 2.52
C ALA A 272 -24.47 -30.70 1.21
N PRO A 273 -24.46 -31.80 0.46
CA PRO A 273 -23.86 -31.85 -0.87
C PRO A 273 -24.61 -30.94 -1.86
N SER A 274 -24.06 -30.82 -3.06
CA SER A 274 -24.68 -30.14 -4.20
C SER A 274 -26.13 -30.59 -4.37
N ARG A 275 -27.06 -29.65 -4.56
CA ARG A 275 -28.47 -29.92 -4.85
C ARG A 275 -28.81 -29.43 -6.25
N ASN A 276 -29.69 -30.17 -6.92
CA ASN A 276 -30.22 -29.79 -8.22
C ASN A 276 -31.33 -28.77 -8.06
N TYR A 277 -31.26 -27.69 -8.83
CA TYR A 277 -32.28 -26.66 -8.90
C TYR A 277 -32.81 -26.53 -10.32
N ASP A 278 -34.11 -26.31 -10.45
CA ASP A 278 -34.77 -26.21 -11.75
C ASP A 278 -34.51 -24.84 -12.39
N TYR A 279 -34.01 -24.89 -13.62
CA TYR A 279 -33.78 -23.73 -14.49
C TYR A 279 -34.55 -23.90 -15.79
N ARG A 280 -35.16 -22.82 -16.28
CA ARG A 280 -35.87 -22.75 -17.55
C ARG A 280 -34.97 -22.15 -18.62
N VAL A 281 -34.94 -22.77 -19.80
CA VAL A 281 -34.31 -22.20 -21.00
C VAL A 281 -35.20 -21.08 -21.52
N THR A 282 -34.73 -19.83 -21.49
CA THR A 282 -35.51 -18.65 -21.93
C THR A 282 -35.03 -18.06 -23.25
N GLY A 283 -33.89 -18.53 -23.76
CA GLY A 283 -33.34 -18.18 -25.06
C GLY A 283 -32.05 -18.93 -25.34
N THR A 284 -31.40 -18.65 -26.47
CA THR A 284 -30.15 -19.32 -26.86
C THR A 284 -29.09 -19.21 -25.77
N ALA A 285 -28.75 -20.33 -25.15
CA ALA A 285 -27.78 -20.44 -24.06
C ALA A 285 -28.06 -19.53 -22.84
N ARG A 286 -29.33 -19.20 -22.59
CA ARG A 286 -29.76 -18.43 -21.40
C ARG A 286 -30.69 -19.27 -20.55
N LEU A 287 -30.32 -19.42 -19.28
CA LEU A 287 -31.10 -20.17 -18.30
C LEU A 287 -31.46 -19.25 -17.14
N GLU A 288 -32.73 -19.28 -16.74
CA GLU A 288 -33.27 -18.54 -15.61
C GLU A 288 -33.88 -19.49 -14.59
N PRO A 289 -33.74 -19.22 -13.27
CA PRO A 289 -34.29 -20.10 -12.26
C PRO A 289 -35.83 -20.16 -12.38
N VAL A 290 -36.40 -21.35 -12.23
CA VAL A 290 -37.87 -21.52 -12.22
C VAL A 290 -38.47 -20.87 -10.98
N ASP A 291 -37.82 -21.01 -9.84
CA ASP A 291 -38.21 -20.37 -8.59
C ASP A 291 -37.31 -19.16 -8.29
N ALA A 292 -37.87 -17.96 -8.53
CA ALA A 292 -37.18 -16.71 -8.27
C ALA A 292 -36.99 -16.40 -6.78
N THR A 293 -37.76 -17.04 -5.88
CA THR A 293 -37.73 -16.75 -4.43
C THR A 293 -36.46 -17.27 -3.76
N LEU A 294 -35.82 -18.29 -4.37
CA LEU A 294 -34.57 -18.87 -3.86
C LEU A 294 -33.37 -17.92 -4.00
N GLY A 295 -33.46 -16.91 -4.86
CA GLY A 295 -32.37 -15.96 -5.12
C GLY A 295 -31.21 -16.55 -5.93
N LEU A 296 -31.49 -17.58 -6.73
CA LEU A 296 -30.56 -18.23 -7.66
C LEU A 296 -30.10 -17.26 -8.76
N PRO A 297 -28.82 -17.30 -9.19
CA PRO A 297 -28.33 -16.43 -10.25
C PRO A 297 -28.82 -16.91 -11.63
N ALA A 298 -29.11 -15.97 -12.52
CA ALA A 298 -29.32 -16.26 -13.94
C ALA A 298 -28.00 -16.66 -14.61
N MET A 299 -28.06 -17.57 -15.58
CA MET A 299 -26.88 -18.11 -16.24
C MET A 299 -26.88 -17.82 -17.75
N ARG A 300 -25.68 -17.67 -18.30
CA ARG A 300 -25.45 -17.49 -19.73
C ARG A 300 -24.25 -18.33 -20.15
N PHE A 301 -24.39 -19.12 -21.20
CA PHE A 301 -23.36 -20.03 -21.69
C PHE A 301 -22.97 -19.74 -23.14
N PRO A 302 -22.38 -18.57 -23.44
CA PRO A 302 -22.10 -18.16 -24.81
C PRO A 302 -21.10 -19.07 -25.55
N ARG A 303 -20.30 -19.85 -24.82
CA ARG A 303 -19.35 -20.83 -25.38
C ARG A 303 -19.96 -22.21 -25.66
N ALA A 304 -21.13 -22.51 -25.10
CA ALA A 304 -21.80 -23.81 -25.25
C ALA A 304 -23.16 -23.66 -25.97
N LYS A 305 -23.27 -22.70 -26.91
CA LYS A 305 -24.54 -22.37 -27.58
C LYS A 305 -25.17 -23.58 -28.27
N GLU A 306 -24.37 -24.31 -29.03
CA GLU A 306 -24.79 -25.47 -29.81
C GLU A 306 -25.41 -26.56 -28.92
N TYR A 307 -24.84 -26.80 -27.72
CA TYR A 307 -25.41 -27.73 -26.75
C TYR A 307 -26.78 -27.25 -26.25
N TRP A 308 -26.96 -25.96 -26.02
CA TRP A 308 -28.23 -25.43 -25.49
C TRP A 308 -29.31 -25.24 -26.56
N GLU A 309 -28.93 -25.12 -27.84
CA GLU A 309 -29.86 -24.96 -28.97
C GLU A 309 -30.71 -26.21 -29.24
N GLN A 310 -30.28 -27.39 -28.80
CA GLN A 310 -31.08 -28.62 -28.92
C GLN A 310 -32.32 -28.63 -28.00
N PHE A 311 -32.38 -27.73 -27.01
CA PHE A 311 -33.49 -27.64 -26.07
C PHE A 311 -34.43 -26.49 -26.45
N PRO A 312 -35.74 -26.77 -26.68
CA PRO A 312 -36.73 -25.72 -26.94
C PRO A 312 -36.82 -24.70 -25.79
N ALA A 313 -37.16 -23.46 -26.13
CA ALA A 313 -37.48 -22.45 -25.13
C ALA A 313 -38.64 -22.94 -24.24
N GLY A 314 -38.49 -22.77 -22.92
CA GLY A 314 -39.42 -23.30 -21.92
C GLY A 314 -39.02 -24.65 -21.33
N SER A 315 -38.06 -25.37 -21.92
CA SER A 315 -37.52 -26.60 -21.33
C SER A 315 -36.92 -26.34 -19.94
N VAL A 316 -37.15 -27.27 -19.02
CA VAL A 316 -36.61 -27.23 -17.66
C VAL A 316 -35.41 -28.16 -17.57
N TYR A 317 -34.34 -27.67 -16.95
CA TYR A 317 -33.08 -28.38 -16.75
C TYR A 317 -32.62 -28.23 -15.30
N GLN A 318 -32.07 -29.30 -14.75
CA GLN A 318 -31.59 -29.33 -13.37
C GLN A 318 -30.12 -28.94 -13.30
N ILE A 319 -29.81 -27.92 -12.50
CA ILE A 319 -28.46 -27.36 -12.37
C ILE A 319 -27.95 -27.61 -10.95
N PRO A 320 -26.80 -28.27 -10.78
CA PRO A 320 -26.27 -28.63 -9.47
C PRO A 320 -25.56 -27.42 -8.83
N TYR A 321 -26.05 -26.99 -7.67
CA TYR A 321 -25.44 -25.92 -6.87
C TYR A 321 -25.13 -26.39 -5.45
N LEU A 322 -24.00 -25.93 -4.93
CA LEU A 322 -23.73 -25.89 -3.51
C LEU A 322 -24.03 -24.50 -2.96
N ARG A 323 -24.61 -24.44 -1.76
CA ARG A 323 -24.84 -23.19 -1.02
C ARG A 323 -24.53 -23.41 0.45
N GLY A 324 -23.57 -22.67 0.97
CA GLY A 324 -23.27 -22.63 2.39
C GLY A 324 -23.93 -21.45 3.11
N PRO A 325 -23.57 -21.24 4.39
CA PRO A 325 -24.16 -20.22 5.25
C PRO A 325 -23.79 -18.78 4.85
N MET A 326 -22.74 -18.57 4.05
CA MET A 326 -22.40 -17.25 3.49
C MET A 326 -23.31 -16.87 2.33
N GLY A 327 -24.19 -17.77 1.90
CA GLY A 327 -25.21 -17.50 0.87
C GLY A 327 -24.65 -17.42 -0.55
N LEU A 328 -23.46 -17.98 -0.79
CA LEU A 328 -22.84 -18.03 -2.10
C LEU A 328 -23.39 -19.23 -2.89
N TRP A 329 -23.92 -18.97 -4.08
CA TRP A 329 -24.34 -20.03 -5.01
C TRP A 329 -23.17 -20.50 -5.86
N GLN A 330 -22.72 -21.73 -5.66
CA GLN A 330 -21.53 -22.26 -6.31
C GLN A 330 -21.90 -23.43 -7.24
N LEU A 331 -21.71 -23.24 -8.55
CA LEU A 331 -22.02 -24.23 -9.58
C LEU A 331 -21.06 -25.41 -9.49
N ASP A 332 -21.57 -26.64 -9.40
CA ASP A 332 -20.74 -27.84 -9.37
C ASP A 332 -20.38 -28.30 -10.79
N HIS A 333 -19.19 -27.92 -11.28
CA HIS A 333 -18.75 -28.26 -12.64
C HIS A 333 -18.55 -29.75 -12.86
N ALA A 334 -18.30 -30.56 -11.81
CA ALA A 334 -18.13 -31.99 -12.02
C ALA A 334 -19.45 -32.65 -12.47
N ALA A 335 -20.58 -32.21 -11.92
CA ALA A 335 -21.89 -32.69 -12.31
C ALA A 335 -22.45 -31.92 -13.53
N PHE A 336 -22.19 -30.61 -13.60
CA PHE A 336 -22.71 -29.76 -14.68
C PHE A 336 -22.00 -29.98 -16.02
N ASP A 337 -20.66 -30.10 -16.05
CA ASP A 337 -19.91 -30.18 -17.31
C ASP A 337 -19.98 -31.55 -17.97
N ALA A 338 -20.24 -32.63 -17.22
CA ALA A 338 -20.24 -34.00 -17.74
C ALA A 338 -21.13 -34.19 -18.99
N PRO A 339 -22.42 -33.77 -19.00
CA PRO A 339 -23.26 -33.86 -20.19
C PRO A 339 -22.79 -32.94 -21.33
N LEU A 340 -22.23 -31.77 -21.02
CA LEU A 340 -21.69 -30.85 -22.03
C LEU A 340 -20.46 -31.46 -22.73
N ARG A 341 -19.53 -32.04 -21.97
CA ARG A 341 -18.34 -32.71 -22.54
C ARG A 341 -18.75 -33.89 -23.41
N ALA A 342 -19.66 -34.73 -22.94
CA ALA A 342 -20.16 -35.88 -23.69
C ALA A 342 -20.83 -35.49 -25.03
N PHE A 343 -21.43 -34.30 -25.12
CA PHE A 343 -21.98 -33.78 -26.37
C PHE A 343 -20.88 -33.38 -27.36
N TYR A 344 -19.86 -32.65 -26.91
CA TYR A 344 -18.77 -32.18 -27.77
C TYR A 344 -17.75 -33.27 -28.13
N GLU A 345 -17.58 -34.31 -27.31
CA GLU A 345 -16.70 -35.46 -27.61
C GLU A 345 -17.30 -36.42 -28.64
N LYS A 346 -18.63 -36.45 -28.79
CA LYS A 346 -19.35 -37.31 -29.75
C LYS A 346 -19.45 -36.71 -31.16
N ARG A 347 -18.95 -35.50 -31.34
CA ARG A 347 -19.05 -34.71 -32.57
C ARG A 347 -17.65 -34.52 -33.15
#